data_AF-A0A925AQN1-F1
#
_entry.id   AF-A0A925AQN1-F1
#
_cell.length_a   1.000
_cell.length_b   1.000
_cell.length_c   1.000
_cell.angle_alpha   90.00
_cell.angle_beta   90.00
_cell.angle_gamma   90.00
#
_symmetry.space_group_name_H-M   'P 1'
#
loop_
_entity.id
_entity.type
_entity.pdbx_description
1 polymer ?
#
loop_
_entity_poly.entity_id
_entity_poly.type
_entity_poly.pdbx_seq_one_letter_code
_entity_poly.pdbx_strand_id
1 'polypeptide(L)'
;ARQIAAVIANGDRRAKLATIKAPVVVVHGDADPLVPLEGGKDLAASIPGAELRIIPGMGHDLPPALYDAITDAISRAAERAKVVA
;
A
#
# COMPACT_ATOMS: atom_id res chain seq x y z
N ALA A 1 21.06 5.60 -7.21
CA ALA A 1 21.17 4.52 -8.22
C ALA A 1 20.81 3.11 -7.68
N ARG A 2 21.40 2.64 -6.56
CA ARG A 2 21.20 1.24 -6.10
C ARG A 2 19.75 0.79 -5.83
N GLN A 3 18.90 1.66 -5.28
CA GLN A 3 17.52 1.30 -4.92
C GLN A 3 16.64 1.05 -6.15
N ILE A 4 16.71 1.92 -7.17
CA ILE A 4 15.98 1.74 -8.43
C ILE A 4 16.44 0.46 -9.15
N ALA A 5 17.75 0.21 -9.19
CA ALA A 5 18.29 -1.03 -9.76
C ALA A 5 17.76 -2.27 -9.04
N ALA A 6 17.62 -2.24 -7.71
CA ALA A 6 17.05 -3.33 -6.93
C ALA A 6 15.55 -3.55 -7.21
N VAL A 7 14.78 -2.47 -7.39
CA VAL A 7 13.35 -2.56 -7.79
C VAL A 7 13.22 -3.27 -9.13
N ILE A 8 14.02 -2.87 -10.12
CA ILE A 8 14.02 -3.45 -11.47
C ILE A 8 14.42 -4.93 -11.41
N ALA A 9 15.53 -5.24 -10.72
CA ALA A 9 16.07 -6.61 -10.65
C ALA A 9 15.11 -7.59 -9.95
N ASN A 10 14.25 -7.13 -9.06
CA ASN A 10 13.35 -8.01 -8.32
C ASN A 10 12.08 -8.41 -9.12
N GLY A 11 11.77 -7.70 -10.20
CA GLY A 11 10.66 -8.04 -11.10
C GLY A 11 9.27 -8.08 -10.46
N ASP A 12 8.35 -8.77 -11.14
CA ASP A 12 6.94 -8.90 -10.75
C ASP A 12 6.79 -9.73 -9.46
N ARG A 13 5.92 -9.25 -8.56
CA ARG A 13 5.61 -9.86 -7.27
C ARG A 13 4.15 -10.33 -7.13
N ARG A 14 3.29 -10.13 -8.13
CA ARG A 14 1.84 -10.43 -8.04
C ARG A 14 1.56 -11.85 -7.57
N ALA A 15 2.31 -12.85 -8.07
CA ALA A 15 2.17 -14.23 -7.63
C ALA A 15 2.47 -14.43 -6.12
N LYS A 16 3.42 -13.67 -5.56
CA LYS A 16 3.73 -13.69 -4.12
C LYS A 16 2.71 -12.89 -3.31
N LEU A 17 2.23 -11.76 -3.84
CA LEU A 17 1.19 -10.95 -3.20
C LEU A 17 -0.11 -11.74 -3.01
N ALA A 18 -0.45 -12.59 -3.98
CA ALA A 18 -1.64 -13.46 -3.92
C ALA A 18 -1.61 -14.50 -2.78
N THR A 19 -0.44 -14.77 -2.19
CA THR A 19 -0.31 -15.73 -1.08
C THR A 19 -0.51 -15.10 0.29
N ILE A 20 -0.54 -13.77 0.39
CA ILE A 20 -0.75 -13.05 1.64
C ILE A 20 -2.13 -13.41 2.22
N LYS A 21 -2.14 -13.84 3.50
CA LYS A 21 -3.36 -14.19 4.25
C LYS A 21 -3.70 -13.18 5.34
N ALA A 22 -2.72 -12.37 5.77
CA ALA A 22 -2.96 -11.31 6.73
C ALA A 22 -3.84 -10.20 6.09
N PRO A 23 -4.68 -9.51 6.88
CA PRO A 23 -5.39 -8.33 6.40
C PRO A 23 -4.41 -7.24 5.96
N VAL A 24 -4.69 -6.64 4.80
CA VAL A 24 -3.87 -5.57 4.22
C VAL A 24 -4.70 -4.31 4.00
N VAL A 25 -4.09 -3.17 4.28
CA VAL A 25 -4.54 -1.85 3.85
C VAL A 25 -3.42 -1.23 3.02
N VAL A 26 -3.71 -0.92 1.77
CA VAL A 26 -2.83 -0.18 0.86
C VAL A 26 -3.20 1.29 0.96
N VAL A 27 -2.25 2.14 1.32
CA VAL A 27 -2.45 3.60 1.34
C VAL A 27 -1.68 4.20 0.17
N HIS A 28 -2.33 5.03 -0.65
CA HIS A 28 -1.71 5.64 -1.82
C HIS A 28 -2.17 7.08 -2.02
N GLY A 29 -1.27 7.96 -2.46
CA GLY A 29 -1.60 9.35 -2.77
C GLY A 29 -1.94 9.51 -4.25
N ASP A 30 -3.08 10.16 -4.56
CA ASP A 30 -3.47 10.34 -5.97
C ASP A 30 -2.61 11.36 -6.74
N ALA A 31 -1.79 12.14 -6.03
CA ALA A 31 -0.87 13.12 -6.57
C ALA A 31 0.60 12.67 -6.48
N ASP A 32 0.88 11.39 -6.23
CA ASP A 32 2.24 10.84 -6.18
C ASP A 32 2.92 10.91 -7.58
N PRO A 33 4.00 11.71 -7.74
CA PRO A 33 4.68 11.86 -9.02
C PRO A 33 5.70 10.75 -9.30
N LEU A 34 6.07 9.94 -8.30
CA LEU A 34 7.08 8.90 -8.40
C LEU A 34 6.46 7.52 -8.63
N VAL A 35 5.36 7.23 -7.95
CA VAL A 35 4.61 5.97 -8.09
C VAL A 35 3.17 6.29 -8.50
N PRO A 36 2.79 6.09 -9.77
CA PRO A 36 1.44 6.39 -10.24
C PRO A 36 0.37 5.65 -9.44
N LEU A 37 -0.79 6.28 -9.26
CA LEU A 37 -1.94 5.71 -8.54
C LEU A 37 -2.33 4.30 -9.03
N GLU A 38 -2.21 4.03 -10.33
CA GLU A 38 -2.48 2.71 -10.89
C GLU A 38 -1.59 1.60 -10.30
N GLY A 39 -0.37 1.92 -9.87
CA GLY A 39 0.49 0.98 -9.14
C GLY A 39 -0.08 0.61 -7.77
N GLY A 40 -0.65 1.59 -7.04
CA GLY A 40 -1.34 1.34 -5.77
C GLY A 40 -2.62 0.52 -5.95
N LYS A 41 -3.39 0.79 -7.01
CA LYS A 41 -4.57 0.00 -7.38
C LYS A 41 -4.21 -1.43 -7.74
N ASP A 42 -3.17 -1.62 -8.56
CA ASP A 42 -2.68 -2.95 -8.96
C ASP A 42 -2.19 -3.76 -7.75
N LEU A 43 -1.47 -3.11 -6.82
CA LEU A 43 -1.02 -3.73 -5.58
C LEU A 43 -2.21 -4.22 -4.74
N ALA A 44 -3.22 -3.38 -4.53
CA ALA A 44 -4.42 -3.74 -3.78
C ALA A 44 -5.19 -4.88 -4.47
N ALA A 45 -5.35 -4.83 -5.79
CA ALA A 45 -6.03 -5.89 -6.55
C ALA A 45 -5.28 -7.23 -6.52
N SER A 46 -3.96 -7.20 -6.36
CA SER A 46 -3.11 -8.39 -6.33
C SER A 46 -3.07 -9.10 -4.98
N ILE A 47 -3.67 -8.50 -3.93
CA ILE A 47 -3.71 -9.07 -2.58
C ILE A 47 -5.17 -9.41 -2.22
N PRO A 48 -5.50 -10.69 -1.99
CA PRO A 48 -6.85 -11.09 -1.62
C PRO A 48 -7.33 -10.36 -0.35
N GLY A 49 -8.44 -9.63 -0.46
CA GLY A 49 -9.06 -8.93 0.67
C GLY A 49 -8.31 -7.67 1.14
N ALA A 50 -7.37 -7.13 0.34
CA ALA A 50 -6.79 -5.83 0.63
C ALA A 50 -7.85 -4.70 0.53
N GLU A 51 -7.74 -3.73 1.43
CA GLU A 51 -8.45 -2.46 1.34
C GLU A 51 -7.53 -1.44 0.67
N LEU A 52 -8.04 -0.64 -0.26
CA LEU A 52 -7.30 0.48 -0.85
C LEU A 52 -7.83 1.80 -0.28
N ARG A 53 -6.93 2.61 0.28
CA ARG A 53 -7.21 3.97 0.75
C ARG A 53 -6.42 4.96 -0.06
N ILE A 54 -7.14 5.75 -0.85
CA ILE A 54 -6.56 6.82 -1.67
C ILE A 54 -6.66 8.12 -0.87
N ILE A 55 -5.54 8.82 -0.69
CA ILE A 55 -5.50 10.12 0.00
C ILE A 55 -5.42 11.23 -1.07
N PRO A 56 -6.48 12.06 -1.21
CA PRO A 56 -6.49 13.13 -2.19
C PRO A 56 -5.41 14.17 -1.94
N GLY A 57 -4.68 14.55 -2.99
CA GLY A 57 -3.61 15.52 -2.97
C GLY A 57 -2.31 15.05 -2.31
N MET A 58 -2.26 13.82 -1.77
CA MET A 58 -1.02 13.29 -1.19
C MET A 58 -0.04 12.91 -2.31
N GLY A 59 1.21 13.35 -2.17
CA GLY A 59 2.32 12.97 -3.05
C GLY A 59 3.01 11.68 -2.59
N HIS A 60 4.32 11.60 -2.83
CA HIS A 60 5.13 10.42 -2.48
C HIS A 60 5.56 10.34 -1.00
N ASP A 61 5.43 11.45 -0.26
CA ASP A 61 5.90 11.54 1.13
C ASP A 61 4.71 11.59 2.12
N LEU A 62 5.01 11.36 3.40
CA LEU A 62 4.05 11.30 4.49
C LEU A 62 4.20 12.52 5.41
N PRO A 63 3.60 13.68 5.07
CA PRO A 63 3.67 14.86 5.91
C PRO A 63 2.95 14.65 7.26
N PRO A 64 3.36 15.36 8.34
CA PRO A 64 2.74 15.23 9.67
C PRO A 64 1.22 15.40 9.70
N ALA A 65 0.67 16.24 8.81
CA ALA A 65 -0.78 16.43 8.69
C ALA A 65 -1.56 15.16 8.30
N LEU A 66 -0.88 14.15 7.76
CA LEU A 66 -1.48 12.86 7.37
C LEU A 66 -1.22 11.74 8.38
N TYR A 67 -0.48 11.99 9.47
CA TYR A 67 -0.15 10.95 10.45
C TYR A 67 -1.39 10.28 11.04
N ASP A 68 -2.47 11.02 11.29
CA ASP A 68 -3.72 10.44 11.77
C ASP A 68 -4.34 9.47 10.74
N ALA A 69 -4.34 9.83 9.45
CA ALA A 69 -4.84 8.97 8.39
C ALA A 69 -3.98 7.69 8.21
N ILE A 70 -2.67 7.82 8.33
CA ILE A 70 -1.73 6.69 8.25
C ILE A 70 -1.87 5.77 9.46
N THR A 71 -1.94 6.33 10.66
CA THR A 71 -2.09 5.55 11.90
C THR A 71 -3.45 4.86 11.98
N ASP A 72 -4.52 5.48 11.47
CA ASP A 72 -5.82 4.83 11.31
C ASP A 72 -5.73 3.64 10.34
N ALA A 73 -5.04 3.78 9.20
CA ALA A 73 -4.86 2.68 8.25
C ALA A 73 -4.09 1.49 8.86
N ILE A 74 -3.05 1.77 9.65
CA ILE A 74 -2.29 0.75 10.39
C ILE A 74 -3.19 0.07 11.43
N SER A 75 -3.92 0.86 12.22
CA SER A 75 -4.82 0.35 13.27
C SER A 75 -5.91 -0.53 12.67
N ARG A 76 -6.48 -0.11 11.55
CA ARG A 76 -7.48 -0.87 10.78
C ARG A 76 -6.96 -2.23 10.32
N ALA A 77 -5.73 -2.31 9.81
CA ALA A 77 -5.13 -3.59 9.44
C ALA A 77 -4.96 -4.51 10.67
N ALA A 78 -4.49 -3.96 11.79
CA ALA A 78 -4.30 -4.69 13.03
C ALA A 78 -5.62 -5.18 13.66
N GLU A 79 -6.66 -4.36 13.66
CA GLU A 79 -7.99 -4.72 14.15
C GLU A 79 -8.60 -5.86 13.34
N ARG A 80 -8.54 -5.77 12.01
CA ARG A 80 -9.00 -6.85 11.13
C ARG A 80 -8.24 -8.15 11.40
N ALA A 81 -6.94 -8.08 11.72
CA ALA A 81 -6.15 -9.27 12.02
C ALA A 81 -6.61 -9.96 13.32
N LYS A 82 -7.10 -9.20 14.31
CA LYS A 82 -7.64 -9.76 15.57
C LYS A 82 -8.95 -10.51 15.38
N VAL A 83 -9.75 -10.14 14.38
CA VAL A 83 -11.09 -10.72 14.12
C VAL A 83 -11.01 -12.01 13.29
N VAL A 84 -9.93 -12.18 12.53
CA VAL A 84 -9.70 -13.35 11.67
C VAL A 84 -8.87 -14.44 12.38
N ALA A 85 -8.34 -14.15 13.57
CA ALA A 85 -7.55 -15.06 14.41
C ALA A 85 -8.42 -16.02 15.24
#